data_AF-A0A1V5JFS8-F1
#
_entry.id   AF-A0A1V5JFS8-F1
#
_cell.length_a   1.000
_cell.length_b   1.000
_cell.length_c   1.000
_cell.angle_alpha   90.00
_cell.angle_beta   90.00
_cell.angle_gamma   90.00
#
_symmetry.space_group_name_H-M   'P 1'
#
loop_
_entity.id
_entity.type
_entity.pdbx_description
1 polymer ?
#
loop_
_entity_poly.entity_id
_entity_poly.type
_entity_poly.pdbx_seq_one_letter_code
_entity_poly.pdbx_strand_id
1 'polypeptide(L)'
;MKKRLLILTIVLVILPLMASGQPATDDLVSSCVLAAGENTTYLKDFRVQLPKASQDAAFPVYKANMYLMKNMKYRFCVCDSPESGGELFITIYDQGKEIISSYNSSSARKYSSVDFICNKTGLYTLWYSFIGGEQGSGVGVVCMIR
;
A
#
# COMPACT_ATOMS: atom_id res chain seq x y z
N MET A 1 -7.79 19.04 -46.67
CA MET A 1 -6.64 18.85 -45.77
C MET A 1 -6.66 19.79 -44.55
N LYS A 2 -6.92 21.10 -44.71
CA LYS A 2 -7.00 22.07 -43.59
C LYS A 2 -7.98 21.71 -42.45
N LYS A 3 -9.18 21.19 -42.78
CA LYS A 3 -10.16 20.75 -41.76
C LYS A 3 -9.74 19.50 -40.96
N ARG A 4 -8.96 18.58 -41.56
CA ARG A 4 -8.44 17.40 -40.85
C ARG A 4 -7.27 17.77 -39.94
N LEU A 5 -6.45 18.76 -40.34
CA LEU A 5 -5.39 19.30 -39.49
C LEU A 5 -5.97 19.99 -38.25
N LEU A 6 -7.05 20.76 -38.41
CA LEU A 6 -7.74 21.48 -37.32
C LEU A 6 -8.31 20.53 -36.25
N ILE A 7 -8.90 19.40 -36.67
CA ILE A 7 -9.45 18.40 -35.75
C ILE A 7 -8.32 17.75 -34.94
N LEU A 8 -7.18 17.44 -35.57
CA LEU A 8 -6.03 16.87 -34.87
C LEU A 8 -5.46 17.84 -33.83
N THR A 9 -5.44 19.14 -34.11
CA THR A 9 -4.97 20.17 -33.16
C THR A 9 -5.91 20.28 -31.96
N ILE A 10 -7.23 20.22 -32.18
CA ILE A 10 -8.24 20.28 -31.12
C ILE A 10 -8.14 19.06 -30.19
N VAL A 11 -7.95 17.85 -30.74
CA VAL A 11 -7.80 16.63 -29.94
C VAL A 11 -6.52 16.68 -29.09
N LEU A 12 -5.41 17.17 -29.64
CA LEU A 12 -4.13 17.25 -28.93
C LEU A 12 -4.14 18.25 -27.75
N VAL A 13 -4.97 19.30 -27.84
CA VAL A 13 -5.11 20.33 -26.79
C VAL A 13 -6.05 19.89 -25.65
N ILE A 14 -7.02 19.01 -25.92
CA ILE A 14 -8.02 18.59 -24.91
C ILE A 14 -7.54 17.39 -24.07
N LEU A 15 -6.65 16.55 -24.60
CA LEU A 15 -6.08 15.39 -23.88
C LEU A 15 -5.44 15.71 -22.51
N PRO A 16 -4.63 16.78 -22.34
CA PRO A 16 -4.01 17.07 -21.03
C PRO A 16 -4.99 17.58 -19.96
N LEU A 17 -6.18 18.06 -20.34
CA LEU A 17 -7.20 18.52 -19.37
C LEU A 17 -7.89 17.36 -18.64
N MET A 18 -7.78 16.13 -19.15
CA MET A 18 -8.32 14.91 -18.55
C MET A 18 -7.26 14.11 -17.79
N ALA A 19 -6.02 14.60 -17.75
CA ALA A 19 -4.94 13.97 -17.01
C ALA A 19 -5.03 14.41 -15.54
N SER A 20 -5.64 13.58 -14.69
CA SER A 20 -5.40 13.63 -13.26
C SER A 20 -3.95 13.20 -13.00
N GLY A 21 -3.10 14.11 -12.53
CA GLY A 21 -1.78 13.75 -12.05
C GLY A 21 -1.90 12.75 -10.90
N GLN A 22 -1.10 11.68 -10.90
CA GLN A 22 -0.99 10.82 -9.73
C GLN A 22 -0.56 11.72 -8.55
N PRO A 23 -1.16 11.59 -7.34
CA PRO A 23 -0.64 12.26 -6.16
C PRO A 23 0.85 11.99 -6.09
N ALA A 24 1.65 12.99 -5.71
CA ALA A 24 3.09 12.80 -5.52
C ALA A 24 3.30 11.71 -4.48
N THR A 25 3.49 10.47 -4.95
CA THR A 25 3.53 9.27 -4.11
C THR A 25 4.64 9.35 -3.06
N ASP A 26 5.62 10.22 -3.29
CA ASP A 26 6.74 10.47 -2.39
C ASP A 26 6.31 11.24 -1.12
N ASP A 27 5.31 12.12 -1.20
CA ASP A 27 4.76 12.81 -0.03
C ASP A 27 4.02 11.84 0.89
N LEU A 28 3.31 10.87 0.28
CA LEU A 28 2.63 9.81 1.02
C LEU A 28 3.62 8.86 1.71
N VAL A 29 4.72 8.51 1.03
CA VAL A 29 5.80 7.73 1.66
C VAL A 29 6.39 8.51 2.83
N SER A 30 6.74 9.78 2.63
CA SER A 30 7.34 10.64 3.66
C SER A 30 6.44 10.74 4.91
N SER A 31 5.17 11.06 4.72
CA SER A 31 4.20 11.11 5.82
C SER A 31 4.04 9.76 6.52
N CYS A 32 4.08 8.65 5.78
CA CYS A 32 3.98 7.32 6.36
C CYS A 32 5.23 6.92 7.17
N VAL A 33 6.42 7.30 6.69
CA VAL A 33 7.68 7.14 7.44
C VAL A 33 7.63 7.94 8.73
N LEU A 34 7.15 9.19 8.68
CA LEU A 34 6.99 10.03 9.87
C LEU A 34 5.98 9.42 10.86
N ALA A 35 4.86 8.87 10.36
CA ALA A 35 3.86 8.19 11.17
C ALA A 35 4.38 6.89 11.82
N ALA A 36 5.45 6.29 11.29
CA ALA A 36 6.13 5.16 11.94
C ALA A 36 6.76 5.54 13.29
N GLY A 37 6.96 6.82 13.55
CA GLY A 37 7.44 7.35 14.81
C GLY A 37 8.97 7.32 14.98
N GLU A 38 9.41 7.86 16.11
CA GLU A 38 10.83 8.00 16.45
C GLU A 38 11.50 6.64 16.74
N ASN A 39 12.83 6.63 16.79
CA ASN A 39 13.67 5.43 17.00
C ASN A 39 13.50 4.32 15.94
N THR A 40 12.99 4.68 14.76
CA THR A 40 12.91 3.78 13.63
C THR A 40 13.98 4.06 12.57
N THR A 41 14.32 3.05 11.78
CA THR A 41 15.16 3.16 10.59
C THR A 41 14.33 2.70 9.40
N TYR A 42 14.08 3.59 8.44
CA TYR A 42 13.41 3.24 7.20
C TYR A 42 14.19 2.15 6.46
N LEU A 43 13.48 1.13 5.99
CA LEU A 43 14.07 0.04 5.20
C LEU A 43 13.52 0.00 3.77
N LYS A 44 12.20 0.02 3.62
CA LYS A 44 11.54 -0.19 2.33
C LYS A 44 10.10 0.31 2.32
N ASP A 45 9.65 0.81 1.17
CA ASP A 45 8.25 1.11 0.87
C ASP A 45 7.68 0.17 -0.20
N PHE A 46 6.35 0.03 -0.18
CA PHE A 46 5.56 -0.72 -1.15
C PHE A 46 4.37 0.15 -1.54
N ARG A 47 4.33 0.58 -2.80
CA ARG A 47 3.24 1.39 -3.35
C ARG A 47 2.15 0.45 -3.83
N VAL A 48 0.97 0.55 -3.22
CA VAL A 48 -0.16 -0.34 -3.43
C VAL A 48 -1.24 0.41 -4.18
N GLN A 49 -1.71 -0.16 -5.28
CA GLN A 49 -2.89 0.30 -6.02
C GLN A 49 -3.70 -0.94 -6.34
N LEU A 50 -4.94 -0.99 -5.87
CA LEU A 50 -5.83 -2.12 -6.10
C LEU A 50 -7.18 -1.63 -6.65
N PRO A 51 -7.76 -2.37 -7.61
CA PRO A 51 -9.12 -2.09 -8.08
C PRO A 51 -10.14 -2.51 -7.02
N LYS A 52 -11.39 -2.08 -7.19
CA LYS A 52 -12.51 -2.62 -6.40
C LYS A 52 -12.69 -4.10 -6.71
N ALA A 53 -13.01 -4.89 -5.69
CA ALA A 53 -13.38 -6.29 -5.85
C ALA A 53 -14.64 -6.41 -6.74
N SER A 54 -14.59 -7.33 -7.71
CA SER A 54 -15.77 -7.72 -8.48
C SER A 54 -16.75 -8.47 -7.58
N GLN A 55 -18.04 -8.40 -7.93
CA GLN A 55 -19.07 -9.19 -7.26
C GLN A 55 -18.70 -10.69 -7.31
N ASP A 56 -18.76 -11.36 -6.16
CA ASP A 56 -18.45 -12.78 -5.96
C ASP A 56 -16.98 -13.20 -6.21
N ALA A 57 -16.05 -12.24 -6.35
CA ALA A 57 -14.62 -12.52 -6.44
C ALA A 57 -13.90 -12.36 -5.08
N ALA A 58 -12.76 -13.04 -4.93
CA ALA A 58 -11.87 -12.79 -3.80
C ALA A 58 -11.36 -11.34 -3.82
N PHE A 59 -11.15 -10.75 -2.64
CA PHE A 59 -10.63 -9.40 -2.55
C PHE A 59 -9.24 -9.29 -3.19
N PRO A 60 -8.97 -8.22 -3.96
CA PRO A 60 -7.65 -7.98 -4.53
C PRO A 60 -6.58 -7.88 -3.45
N VAL A 61 -5.41 -8.47 -3.71
CA VAL A 61 -4.27 -8.45 -2.80
C VAL A 61 -3.01 -8.12 -3.58
N TYR A 62 -2.27 -7.10 -3.14
CA TYR A 62 -0.91 -6.86 -3.57
C TYR A 62 0.04 -7.68 -2.69
N LYS A 63 0.88 -8.52 -3.30
CA LYS A 63 1.81 -9.41 -2.60
C LYS A 63 3.24 -8.95 -2.84
N ALA A 64 4.00 -8.81 -1.75
CA ALA A 64 5.42 -8.57 -1.78
C ALA A 64 6.15 -9.58 -0.89
N ASN A 65 7.44 -9.75 -1.12
CA ASN A 65 8.30 -10.54 -0.26
C ASN A 65 9.38 -9.66 0.35
N MET A 66 9.70 -9.91 1.62
CA MET A 66 10.78 -9.22 2.33
C MET A 66 11.56 -10.20 3.19
N TYR A 67 12.89 -10.11 3.10
CA TYR A 67 13.77 -10.89 3.95
C TYR A 67 13.90 -10.21 5.32
N LEU A 68 13.57 -10.93 6.39
CA LEU A 68 13.66 -10.44 7.76
C LEU A 68 14.72 -11.22 8.52
N MET A 69 15.40 -10.54 9.44
CA MET A 69 16.47 -11.09 10.26
C MET A 69 15.95 -11.42 11.66
N LYS A 70 16.33 -12.61 12.17
CA LYS A 70 15.99 -13.05 13.53
C LYS A 70 16.48 -12.03 14.58
N ASN A 71 15.70 -11.88 15.65
CA ASN A 71 15.91 -10.98 16.78
C ASN A 71 15.87 -9.49 16.43
N MET A 72 15.44 -9.13 15.22
CA MET A 72 15.17 -7.74 14.87
C MET A 72 13.70 -7.41 15.09
N LYS A 73 13.44 -6.20 15.57
CA LYS A 73 12.09 -5.65 15.71
C LYS A 73 11.78 -4.79 14.50
N TYR A 74 10.65 -5.06 13.86
CA TYR A 74 10.18 -4.34 12.69
C TYR A 74 8.84 -3.66 12.99
N ARG A 75 8.62 -2.51 12.36
CA ARG A 75 7.34 -1.83 12.31
C ARG A 75 6.86 -1.79 10.87
N PHE A 76 5.68 -2.30 10.63
CA PHE A 76 5.01 -2.27 9.34
C PHE A 76 3.88 -1.25 9.43
N CYS A 77 4.04 -0.12 8.75
CA CYS A 77 3.04 0.94 8.68
C CYS A 77 2.28 0.87 7.36
N VAL A 78 1.03 1.32 7.38
CA VAL A 78 0.21 1.48 6.19
C VAL A 78 -0.43 2.87 6.19
N CYS A 79 -0.40 3.53 5.04
CA CYS A 79 -0.99 4.84 4.85
C CYS A 79 -1.80 4.88 3.56
N ASP A 80 -2.99 5.45 3.68
CA ASP A 80 -3.97 5.57 2.62
C ASP A 80 -3.74 6.88 1.86
N SER A 81 -3.86 6.83 0.53
CA SER A 81 -3.96 8.06 -0.25
C SER A 81 -5.27 8.79 0.11
N PRO A 82 -5.30 10.13 0.10
CA PRO A 82 -6.54 10.90 0.32
C PRO A 82 -7.69 10.51 -0.63
N GLU A 83 -7.36 9.99 -1.82
CA GLU A 83 -8.32 9.56 -2.84
C GLU A 83 -8.70 8.07 -2.72
N SER A 84 -8.16 7.35 -1.72
CA SER A 84 -8.46 5.94 -1.53
C SER A 84 -9.92 5.75 -1.10
N GLY A 85 -10.64 4.86 -1.79
CA GLY A 85 -12.02 4.52 -1.45
C GLY A 85 -12.14 3.58 -0.24
N GLY A 86 -11.03 3.01 0.23
CA GLY A 86 -10.99 2.13 1.39
C GLY A 86 -9.72 2.30 2.22
N GLU A 87 -9.69 1.61 3.35
CA GLU A 87 -8.56 1.61 4.28
C GLU A 87 -7.62 0.42 4.01
N LEU A 88 -6.36 0.73 3.75
CA LEU A 88 -5.27 -0.22 3.53
C LEU A 88 -4.92 -0.90 4.84
N PHE A 89 -4.72 -2.20 4.77
CA PHE A 89 -4.14 -2.99 5.84
C PHE A 89 -3.07 -3.94 5.30
N ILE A 90 -2.18 -4.37 6.19
CA ILE A 90 -1.12 -5.32 5.89
C ILE A 90 -1.33 -6.61 6.70
N THR A 91 -1.03 -7.75 6.08
CA THR A 91 -0.95 -9.05 6.73
C THR A 91 0.37 -9.73 6.37
N ILE A 92 1.09 -10.20 7.38
CA ILE A 92 2.41 -10.83 7.25
C ILE A 92 2.25 -12.34 7.36
N TYR A 93 2.85 -13.06 6.42
CA TYR A 93 2.86 -14.51 6.36
C TYR A 93 4.28 -15.08 6.43
N ASP A 94 4.44 -16.19 7.15
CA ASP A 94 5.61 -17.09 7.06
C ASP A 94 5.13 -18.40 6.46
N GLN A 95 5.63 -18.76 5.27
CA GLN A 95 5.30 -20.02 4.59
C GLN A 95 3.78 -20.27 4.46
N GLY A 96 3.02 -19.21 4.17
CA GLY A 96 1.56 -19.28 3.99
C GLY A 96 0.75 -19.24 5.28
N LYS A 97 1.38 -19.24 6.46
CA LYS A 97 0.72 -19.03 7.74
C LYS A 97 0.69 -17.55 8.10
N GLU A 98 -0.50 -17.02 8.39
CA GLU A 98 -0.65 -15.66 8.93
C GLU A 98 0.04 -15.55 10.29
N ILE A 99 0.87 -14.52 10.45
CA ILE A 99 1.62 -14.24 11.66
C ILE A 99 1.04 -13.03 12.40
N ILE A 100 0.72 -11.97 11.65
CA ILE A 100 0.17 -10.73 12.20
C ILE A 100 -0.54 -9.94 11.10
N SER A 101 -1.62 -9.25 11.47
CA SER A 101 -2.40 -8.38 10.59
C SER A 101 -2.65 -7.04 11.27
N SER A 102 -2.63 -5.95 10.50
CA SER A 102 -3.05 -4.62 10.96
C SER A 102 -4.56 -4.42 10.89
N TYR A 103 -5.33 -5.43 10.45
CA TYR A 103 -6.78 -5.42 10.47
C TYR A 103 -7.32 -6.73 11.05
N ASN A 104 -8.20 -6.59 12.03
CA ASN A 104 -8.94 -7.71 12.62
C ASN A 104 -10.39 -7.67 12.12
N SER A 105 -10.72 -8.60 11.22
CA SER A 105 -12.05 -8.68 10.60
C SER A 105 -13.17 -9.03 11.60
N SER A 106 -12.86 -9.80 12.64
CA SER A 106 -13.86 -10.20 13.66
C SER A 106 -14.31 -9.04 14.55
N SER A 107 -13.41 -8.09 14.83
CA SER A 107 -13.70 -6.91 15.66
C SER A 107 -13.87 -5.62 14.84
N ALA A 108 -13.69 -5.70 13.52
CA ALA A 108 -13.64 -4.56 12.60
C ALA A 108 -12.65 -3.46 13.03
N ARG A 109 -11.55 -3.83 13.70
CA ARG A 109 -10.52 -2.88 14.15
C ARG A 109 -9.34 -2.85 13.21
N LYS A 110 -8.97 -1.65 12.76
CA LYS A 110 -7.79 -1.37 11.96
C LYS A 110 -6.75 -0.60 12.77
N TYR A 111 -5.49 -0.94 12.53
CA TYR A 111 -4.32 -0.28 13.08
C TYR A 111 -3.50 0.29 11.93
N SER A 112 -2.96 1.50 12.10
CA SER A 112 -2.07 2.12 11.10
C SER A 112 -0.70 1.44 11.02
N SER A 113 -0.34 0.63 12.02
CA SER A 113 0.90 -0.13 12.03
C SER A 113 0.81 -1.39 12.89
N VAL A 114 1.73 -2.31 12.65
CA VAL A 114 1.98 -3.47 13.51
C VAL A 114 3.47 -3.63 13.77
N ASP A 115 3.82 -3.94 15.02
CA ASP A 115 5.18 -4.28 15.42
C ASP A 115 5.36 -5.80 15.40
N PHE A 116 6.46 -6.27 14.81
CA PHE A 116 6.79 -7.68 14.72
C PHE A 116 8.24 -7.92 15.14
N ILE A 117 8.44 -8.76 16.16
CA ILE A 117 9.76 -9.27 16.54
C ILE A 117 10.00 -10.56 15.76
N CYS A 118 10.98 -10.53 14.87
CA CYS A 118 11.25 -11.65 13.98
C CYS A 118 11.97 -12.77 14.74
N ASN A 119 11.35 -13.95 14.86
CA ASN A 119 11.92 -15.09 15.60
C ASN A 119 12.73 -16.06 14.71
N LYS A 120 12.65 -15.91 13.39
CA LYS A 120 13.27 -16.79 12.40
C LYS A 120 13.73 -15.96 11.19
N THR A 121 15.02 -16.01 10.89
CA THR A 121 15.55 -15.37 9.69
C THR A 121 14.96 -16.05 8.45
N GLY A 122 14.45 -15.27 7.50
CA GLY A 122 13.89 -15.84 6.28
C GLY A 122 13.08 -14.86 5.45
N LEU A 123 12.49 -15.40 4.38
CA LEU A 123 11.60 -14.67 3.49
C LEU A 123 10.17 -14.71 4.03
N TYR A 124 9.59 -13.53 4.26
CA TYR A 124 8.20 -13.35 4.67
C TYR A 124 7.41 -12.75 3.51
N THR A 125 6.12 -13.10 3.42
CA THR A 125 5.22 -12.54 2.41
C THR A 125 4.32 -11.50 3.05
N LEU A 126 4.32 -10.31 2.47
CA LEU A 126 3.51 -9.17 2.88
C LEU A 126 2.31 -9.08 1.95
N TRP A 127 1.11 -9.15 2.49
CA TRP A 127 -0.14 -9.00 1.75
C TRP A 127 -0.74 -7.66 2.12
N TYR A 128 -1.08 -6.87 1.10
CA TYR A 128 -1.75 -5.61 1.25
C TYR A 128 -3.11 -5.68 0.57
N SER A 129 -4.15 -5.24 1.26
CA SER A 129 -5.51 -5.18 0.73
C SER A 129 -6.28 -4.04 1.38
N PHE A 130 -7.43 -3.70 0.82
CA PHE A 130 -8.33 -2.68 1.35
C PHE A 130 -9.52 -3.35 2.04
N ILE A 131 -9.94 -2.80 3.18
CA ILE A 131 -11.11 -3.31 3.92
C ILE A 131 -12.32 -3.35 2.97
N GLY A 132 -13.05 -4.47 2.98
CA GLY A 132 -14.21 -4.67 2.11
C GLY A 132 -13.89 -4.89 0.62
N GLY A 133 -12.61 -4.99 0.24
CA GLY A 133 -12.21 -5.09 -1.15
C GLY A 133 -12.44 -3.81 -1.95
N GLU A 134 -12.43 -2.65 -1.28
CA GLU A 134 -12.63 -1.37 -1.93
C GLU A 134 -11.47 -0.99 -2.86
N GLN A 135 -11.78 -0.15 -3.86
CA GLN A 135 -10.74 0.44 -4.68
C GLN A 135 -9.92 1.41 -3.82
N GLY A 136 -8.60 1.33 -3.94
CA GLY A 136 -7.74 2.20 -3.14
C GLY A 136 -6.31 2.27 -3.63
N SER A 137 -5.63 3.28 -3.12
CA SER A 137 -4.20 3.47 -3.28
C SER A 137 -3.57 3.87 -1.96
N GLY A 138 -2.33 3.43 -1.74
CA GLY A 138 -1.66 3.65 -0.48
C GLY A 138 -0.22 3.15 -0.49
N VAL A 139 0.44 3.28 0.65
CA VAL A 139 1.84 2.87 0.83
C VAL A 139 1.96 2.02 2.10
N GLY A 140 2.63 0.88 1.96
CA GLY A 140 3.18 0.13 3.08
C GLY A 140 4.63 0.53 3.32
N VAL A 141 4.99 0.93 4.53
CA VAL A 141 6.37 1.25 4.92
C VAL A 141 6.87 0.25 5.95
N VAL A 142 8.07 -0.27 5.76
CA VAL A 142 8.75 -1.12 6.73
C VAL A 142 9.93 -0.37 7.32
N CYS A 143 9.92 -0.28 8.64
CA CYS A 143 11.02 0.25 9.42
C CYS A 143 11.56 -0.80 10.38
N MET A 144 12.84 -0.71 10.70
CA MET A 144 13.45 -1.41 11.83
C MET A 144 13.35 -0.52 13.07
N ILE A 145 12.88 -1.06 14.18
CA ILE A 145 12.89 -0.39 15.48
C ILE A 145 14.25 -0.66 16.13
N ARG A 146 14.90 0.40 16.61
CA ARG A 146 16.16 0.31 17.36
C ARG A 146 15.95 -0.14 18.81
#